data_AF-A0A961QQR2-F1
#
_entry.id   AF-A0A961QQR2-F1
#
_cell.length_a   1.000
_cell.length_b   1.000
_cell.length_c   1.000
_cell.angle_alpha   90.00
_cell.angle_beta   90.00
_cell.angle_gamma   90.00
#
_symmetry.space_group_name_H-M   'P 1'
#
loop_
_entity.id
_entity.type
_entity.pdbx_description
1 polymer ?
#
loop_
_entity_poly.entity_id
_entity_poly.type
_entity_poly.pdbx_seq_one_letter_code
_entity_poly.pdbx_strand_id
1 'polypeptide(L)'
;MAKNIKKFVNPKFTRTIGLGPMRRLLERHRDALALDLSILDGDPAAARAVIQDFFAGPEEAYPEGLVADLHRIAELGDADGLRLLLDVADRLCIAIAPERDPDGGETCQDPKHFALRVFLDFPLVFETASDMLAMAARSSLAEYAGVEEGVEAELTEETKTAFETAAAKIFEMDHRGCYCRVGWYADADEVNLVITHGSLVRTTPIVDAGAERVISFRAAEHAVLSYSALAGRLKIGGVPMARRAEVAKVFATTMLQRPEFFAAEDAQNLYTLAPIERVGCGFTFNHAFDPGIREVQIVAAQADLMGVNPRTGQPRVLRSVSSRDGFDSALAG
;
A
#
# COMPACT_ATOMS: atom_id res chain seq x y z
N MET A 1 -7.93 3.23 3.36
CA MET A 1 -9.27 2.97 3.95
C MET A 1 -10.08 2.21 2.91
N ALA A 2 -10.81 1.15 3.29
CA ALA A 2 -11.68 0.47 2.34
C ALA A 2 -12.77 1.44 1.86
N LYS A 3 -12.78 1.79 0.56
CA LYS A 3 -13.84 2.61 -0.04
C LYS A 3 -15.15 1.81 0.02
N ASN A 4 -16.24 2.47 0.43
CA ASN A 4 -17.55 1.83 0.56
C ASN A 4 -18.03 1.34 -0.83
N ILE A 5 -18.17 0.02 -0.99
CA ILE A 5 -18.54 -0.59 -2.27
C ILE A 5 -19.90 -0.09 -2.75
N LYS A 6 -20.91 0.03 -1.90
CA LYS A 6 -22.23 0.56 -2.30
C LYS A 6 -22.17 1.98 -2.83
N LYS A 7 -21.24 2.81 -2.34
CA LYS A 7 -20.98 4.13 -2.95
C LYS A 7 -20.34 4.02 -4.32
N PHE A 8 -19.54 2.99 -4.56
CA PHE A 8 -18.93 2.69 -5.85
C PHE A 8 -19.98 2.18 -6.85
N VAL A 9 -20.64 1.05 -6.58
CA VAL A 9 -21.67 0.41 -7.44
C VAL A 9 -23.06 1.08 -7.33
N ASN A 10 -23.09 2.39 -7.21
CA ASN A 10 -24.34 3.13 -7.03
C ASN A 10 -25.26 3.07 -8.27
N PRO A 11 -26.56 3.43 -8.15
CA PRO A 11 -27.50 3.38 -9.28
C PRO A 11 -27.14 4.23 -10.50
N LYS A 12 -26.24 5.21 -10.36
CA LYS A 12 -25.71 5.95 -11.50
C LYS A 12 -24.74 5.05 -12.27
N PHE A 13 -23.75 4.47 -11.58
CA PHE A 13 -22.76 3.57 -12.17
C PHE A 13 -23.40 2.39 -12.92
N THR A 14 -24.32 1.66 -12.28
CA THR A 14 -24.98 0.49 -12.91
C THR A 14 -25.82 0.86 -14.14
N ARG A 15 -26.31 2.09 -14.21
CA ARG A 15 -27.10 2.62 -15.34
C ARG A 15 -26.24 3.12 -16.48
N THR A 16 -25.02 3.60 -16.20
CA THR A 16 -24.17 4.24 -17.20
C THR A 16 -23.08 3.32 -17.73
N ILE A 17 -22.62 2.34 -16.95
CA ILE A 17 -21.54 1.43 -17.38
C ILE A 17 -21.97 0.59 -18.58
N GLY A 18 -21.05 0.31 -19.51
CA GLY A 18 -21.30 -0.64 -20.60
C GLY A 18 -21.63 -2.04 -20.08
N LEU A 19 -22.63 -2.70 -20.68
CA LEU A 19 -22.99 -4.07 -20.28
C LEU A 19 -21.88 -5.10 -20.60
N GLY A 20 -21.03 -4.83 -21.60
CA GLY A 20 -19.88 -5.67 -21.93
C GLY A 20 -18.84 -5.74 -20.79
N PRO A 21 -18.28 -4.60 -20.33
CA PRO A 21 -17.41 -4.57 -19.15
C PRO A 21 -18.06 -5.16 -17.89
N MET A 22 -19.34 -4.87 -17.65
CA MET A 22 -20.07 -5.43 -16.50
C MET A 22 -20.18 -6.96 -16.59
N ARG A 23 -20.53 -7.51 -17.77
CA ARG A 23 -20.54 -8.95 -18.00
C ARG A 23 -19.19 -9.57 -17.67
N ARG A 24 -18.11 -9.02 -18.22
CA ARG A 24 -16.75 -9.55 -18.04
C ARG A 24 -16.30 -9.51 -16.59
N LEU A 25 -16.67 -8.48 -15.83
CA LEU A 25 -16.42 -8.44 -14.39
C LEU A 25 -17.13 -9.59 -13.66
N LEU A 26 -18.42 -9.76 -13.93
CA LEU A 26 -19.25 -10.77 -13.27
C LEU A 26 -18.84 -12.21 -13.68
N GLU A 27 -18.44 -12.41 -14.93
CA GLU A 27 -18.01 -13.71 -15.45
C GLU A 27 -16.77 -14.26 -14.75
N ARG A 28 -15.87 -13.39 -14.26
CA ARG A 28 -14.70 -13.80 -13.46
C ARG A 28 -15.08 -14.54 -12.19
N HIS A 29 -16.30 -14.34 -11.71
CA HIS A 29 -16.81 -14.89 -10.46
C HIS A 29 -18.00 -15.83 -10.67
N ARG A 30 -18.23 -16.27 -11.92
CA ARG A 30 -19.42 -17.03 -12.36
C ARG A 30 -19.75 -18.22 -11.45
N ASP A 31 -18.76 -18.98 -11.01
CA ASP A 31 -18.97 -20.21 -10.24
C ASP A 31 -19.57 -19.96 -8.85
N ALA A 32 -19.33 -18.78 -8.28
CA ALA A 32 -19.83 -18.38 -6.97
C ALA A 32 -20.97 -17.34 -7.07
N LEU A 33 -21.26 -16.84 -8.28
CA LEU A 33 -22.17 -15.73 -8.49
C LEU A 33 -23.64 -16.20 -8.43
N ALA A 34 -24.40 -15.65 -7.50
CA ALA A 34 -25.85 -15.87 -7.39
C ALA A 34 -26.66 -15.02 -8.40
N LEU A 35 -26.22 -14.95 -9.65
CA LEU A 35 -26.86 -14.19 -10.72
C LEU A 35 -26.72 -14.92 -12.05
N ASP A 36 -27.83 -15.14 -12.75
CA ASP A 36 -27.81 -15.67 -14.11
C ASP A 36 -27.32 -14.60 -15.09
N LEU A 37 -26.21 -14.85 -15.76
CA LEU A 37 -25.61 -13.93 -16.73
C LEU A 37 -26.31 -13.95 -18.09
N SER A 38 -27.19 -14.91 -18.35
CA SER A 38 -27.99 -14.95 -19.59
C SER A 38 -28.92 -13.74 -19.72
N ILE A 39 -29.26 -13.08 -18.60
CA ILE A 39 -30.05 -11.83 -18.59
C ILE A 39 -29.42 -10.73 -19.45
N LEU A 40 -28.09 -10.76 -19.62
CA LEU A 40 -27.32 -9.78 -20.37
C LEU A 40 -27.39 -10.00 -21.88
N ASP A 41 -27.96 -11.12 -22.34
CA ASP A 41 -28.21 -11.42 -23.76
C ASP A 41 -29.60 -10.92 -24.22
N GLY A 42 -30.44 -10.50 -23.27
CA GLY A 42 -31.80 -10.01 -23.52
C GLY A 42 -31.88 -8.50 -23.69
N ASP A 43 -33.03 -7.93 -23.28
CA ASP A 43 -33.25 -6.48 -23.32
C ASP A 43 -32.27 -5.73 -22.40
N PRO A 44 -31.47 -4.76 -22.92
CA PRO A 44 -30.53 -4.00 -22.10
C PRO A 44 -31.16 -3.27 -20.91
N ALA A 45 -32.41 -2.80 -21.02
CA ALA A 45 -33.07 -2.11 -19.91
C ALA A 45 -33.43 -3.08 -18.78
N ALA A 46 -33.99 -4.25 -19.13
CA ALA A 46 -34.25 -5.33 -18.18
C ALA A 46 -32.95 -5.83 -17.52
N ALA A 47 -31.89 -6.03 -18.29
CA ALA A 47 -30.59 -6.46 -17.77
C ALA A 47 -30.02 -5.47 -16.74
N ARG A 48 -30.12 -4.16 -17.03
CA ARG A 48 -29.67 -3.11 -16.10
C ARG A 48 -30.49 -3.10 -14.81
N ALA A 49 -31.80 -3.31 -14.88
CA ALA A 49 -32.66 -3.37 -13.69
C ALA A 49 -32.23 -4.52 -12.77
N VAL A 50 -32.03 -5.72 -13.34
CA VAL A 50 -31.60 -6.88 -12.56
C VAL A 50 -30.20 -6.68 -11.95
N ILE A 51 -29.24 -6.12 -12.70
CA ILE A 51 -27.91 -5.78 -12.16
C ILE A 51 -28.02 -4.77 -11.01
N GLN A 52 -28.88 -3.75 -11.18
CA GLN A 52 -29.09 -2.74 -10.14
C GLN A 52 -29.70 -3.36 -8.88
N ASP A 53 -30.67 -4.27 -9.02
CA ASP A 53 -31.29 -4.96 -7.89
C ASP A 53 -30.29 -5.88 -7.17
N PHE A 54 -29.44 -6.58 -7.93
CA PHE A 54 -28.33 -7.37 -7.37
C PHE A 54 -27.40 -6.50 -6.52
N PHE A 55 -26.94 -5.36 -7.03
CA PHE A 55 -26.07 -4.44 -6.28
C PHE A 55 -26.79 -3.63 -5.18
N ALA A 56 -28.12 -3.53 -5.23
CA ALA A 56 -28.91 -2.94 -4.15
C ALA A 56 -29.09 -3.92 -2.98
N GLY A 57 -29.06 -5.23 -3.27
CA GLY A 57 -29.21 -6.32 -2.31
C GLY A 57 -28.13 -6.43 -1.22
N PRO A 58 -28.19 -7.50 -0.41
CA PRO A 58 -27.21 -7.78 0.65
C PRO A 58 -25.82 -8.06 0.07
N GLU A 59 -24.77 -7.50 0.68
CA GLU A 59 -23.38 -7.72 0.22
C GLU A 59 -22.91 -9.16 0.46
N GLU A 60 -23.54 -9.89 1.37
CA GLU A 60 -23.27 -11.31 1.63
C GLU A 60 -23.61 -12.21 0.43
N ALA A 61 -24.44 -11.72 -0.50
CA ALA A 61 -24.72 -12.41 -1.75
C ALA A 61 -23.58 -12.26 -2.78
N TYR A 62 -22.59 -11.41 -2.50
CA TYR A 62 -21.47 -11.19 -3.41
C TYR A 62 -20.37 -12.22 -3.16
N PRO A 63 -19.84 -12.85 -4.23
CA PRO A 63 -18.63 -13.64 -4.12
C PRO A 63 -17.50 -12.81 -3.49
N GLU A 64 -16.70 -13.41 -2.61
CA GLU A 64 -15.55 -12.73 -1.99
C GLU A 64 -14.60 -12.12 -3.04
N GLY A 65 -14.38 -12.85 -4.15
CA GLY A 65 -13.59 -12.37 -5.27
C GLY A 65 -14.17 -11.12 -5.95
N LEU A 66 -15.50 -11.02 -6.06
CA LEU A 66 -16.17 -9.85 -6.62
C LEU A 66 -16.01 -8.65 -5.70
N VAL A 67 -16.18 -8.85 -4.40
CA VAL A 67 -15.96 -7.81 -3.38
C VAL A 67 -14.52 -7.29 -3.44
N ALA A 68 -13.54 -8.20 -3.56
CA ALA A 68 -12.14 -7.84 -3.70
C ALA A 68 -11.87 -7.02 -4.97
N ASP A 69 -12.32 -7.49 -6.14
CA ASP A 69 -12.16 -6.78 -7.42
C ASP A 69 -12.81 -5.38 -7.36
N LEU A 70 -14.02 -5.27 -6.82
CA LEU A 70 -14.72 -3.99 -6.67
C LEU A 70 -13.99 -3.01 -5.75
N HIS A 71 -13.39 -3.47 -4.65
CA HIS A 71 -12.58 -2.62 -3.79
C HIS A 71 -11.35 -2.08 -4.52
N ARG A 72 -10.66 -2.93 -5.29
CA ARG A 72 -9.48 -2.54 -6.08
C ARG A 72 -9.86 -1.50 -7.12
N ILE A 73 -10.91 -1.75 -7.89
CA ILE A 73 -11.39 -0.81 -8.91
C ILE A 73 -11.83 0.51 -8.26
N ALA A 74 -12.51 0.46 -7.11
CA ALA A 74 -12.92 1.66 -6.40
C ALA A 74 -11.74 2.51 -5.93
N GLU A 75 -10.59 1.90 -5.60
CA GLU A 75 -9.38 2.59 -5.17
C GLU A 75 -8.87 3.57 -6.24
N LEU A 76 -8.91 3.16 -7.51
CA LEU A 76 -8.53 4.00 -8.67
C LEU A 76 -9.72 4.63 -9.41
N GLY A 77 -10.95 4.45 -8.90
CA GLY A 77 -12.19 4.89 -9.54
C GLY A 77 -12.61 6.33 -9.24
N ASP A 78 -11.65 7.24 -9.01
CA ASP A 78 -11.88 8.67 -8.80
C ASP A 78 -10.98 9.52 -9.73
N ALA A 79 -11.09 10.84 -9.64
CA ALA A 79 -10.38 11.75 -10.56
C ALA A 79 -8.85 11.62 -10.46
N ASP A 80 -8.31 11.41 -9.26
CA ASP A 80 -6.88 11.20 -9.06
C ASP A 80 -6.43 9.85 -9.63
N GLY A 81 -7.24 8.80 -9.40
CA GLY A 81 -7.01 7.48 -9.99
C GLY A 81 -7.06 7.48 -11.51
N LEU A 82 -8.01 8.20 -12.13
CA LEU A 82 -8.07 8.38 -13.59
C LEU A 82 -6.78 9.02 -14.12
N ARG A 83 -6.33 10.13 -13.50
CA ARG A 83 -5.09 10.80 -13.90
C ARG A 83 -3.89 9.85 -13.79
N LEU A 84 -3.78 9.14 -12.67
CA LEU A 84 -2.69 8.18 -12.45
C LEU A 84 -2.69 7.04 -13.47
N LEU A 85 -3.86 6.49 -13.80
CA LEU A 85 -3.98 5.44 -14.81
C LEU A 85 -3.55 5.91 -16.20
N LEU A 86 -3.88 7.15 -16.58
CA LEU A 86 -3.44 7.76 -17.83
C LEU A 86 -1.92 8.01 -17.83
N ASP A 87 -1.37 8.60 -16.76
CA ASP A 87 0.07 8.86 -16.60
C ASP A 87 0.88 7.55 -16.72
N VAL A 88 0.39 6.46 -16.11
CA VAL A 88 1.01 5.14 -16.20
C VAL A 88 0.89 4.53 -17.60
N ALA A 89 -0.28 4.65 -18.24
CA ALA A 89 -0.46 4.16 -19.61
C ALA A 89 0.51 4.85 -20.59
N ASP A 90 0.66 6.17 -20.46
CA ASP A 90 1.62 6.96 -21.24
C ASP A 90 3.06 6.53 -20.96
N ARG A 91 3.44 6.38 -19.68
CA ARG A 91 4.77 5.91 -19.28
C ARG A 91 5.11 4.53 -19.85
N LEU A 92 4.11 3.65 -19.94
CA LEU A 92 4.26 2.29 -20.49
C LEU A 92 4.07 2.25 -22.01
N CYS A 93 3.81 3.39 -22.67
CA CYS A 93 3.51 3.48 -24.10
C CYS A 93 2.33 2.57 -24.53
N ILE A 94 1.34 2.42 -23.66
CA ILE A 94 0.12 1.63 -23.91
C ILE A 94 -1.01 2.60 -24.28
N ALA A 95 -1.43 2.56 -25.54
CA ALA A 95 -2.53 3.39 -26.01
C ALA A 95 -3.88 2.85 -25.51
N ILE A 96 -4.54 3.60 -24.63
CA ILE A 96 -5.89 3.30 -24.14
C ILE A 96 -6.88 4.23 -24.83
N ALA A 97 -7.59 3.71 -25.82
CA ALA A 97 -8.52 4.53 -26.61
C ALA A 97 -9.63 5.15 -25.73
N PRO A 98 -10.00 6.43 -25.94
CA PRO A 98 -11.10 7.04 -25.21
C PRO A 98 -12.41 6.29 -25.47
N GLU A 99 -13.36 6.38 -24.54
CA GLU A 99 -14.73 5.94 -24.87
C GLU A 99 -15.27 6.92 -25.91
N ARG A 100 -15.91 6.35 -26.94
CA ARG A 100 -16.58 7.14 -27.96
C ARG A 100 -18.08 7.01 -27.79
N ASP A 101 -18.80 8.10 -27.97
CA ASP A 101 -20.25 8.05 -28.09
C ASP A 101 -20.65 7.36 -29.42
N PRO A 102 -21.94 7.02 -29.60
CA PRO A 102 -22.44 6.39 -30.83
C PRO A 102 -22.19 7.22 -32.10
N ASP A 103 -21.98 8.52 -31.96
CA ASP A 103 -21.74 9.47 -33.05
C ASP A 103 -20.23 9.68 -33.34
N GLY A 104 -19.36 8.96 -32.61
CA GLY A 104 -17.91 8.97 -32.79
C GLY A 104 -17.17 10.08 -32.04
N GLY A 105 -17.87 10.89 -31.23
CA GLY A 105 -17.29 11.90 -30.35
C GLY A 105 -16.64 11.29 -29.11
N GLU A 106 -15.57 11.91 -28.62
CA GLU A 106 -14.95 11.50 -27.36
C GLU A 106 -15.85 11.89 -26.18
N THR A 107 -16.21 10.92 -25.33
CA THR A 107 -16.96 11.21 -24.10
C THR A 107 -16.02 11.58 -22.96
N CYS A 108 -16.47 12.47 -22.09
CA CYS A 108 -15.81 12.67 -20.80
C CYS A 108 -15.81 11.32 -20.05
N GLN A 109 -14.63 10.75 -19.85
CA GLN A 109 -14.49 9.44 -19.24
C GLN A 109 -14.89 9.49 -17.78
N ASP A 110 -15.93 8.74 -17.40
CA ASP A 110 -16.25 8.54 -16.00
C ASP A 110 -15.11 7.73 -15.34
N PRO A 111 -14.47 8.23 -14.26
CA PRO A 111 -13.34 7.57 -13.64
C PRO A 111 -13.61 6.11 -13.24
N LYS A 112 -14.83 5.78 -12.80
CA LYS A 112 -15.19 4.42 -12.40
C LYS A 112 -15.26 3.48 -13.60
N HIS A 113 -15.80 3.96 -14.72
CA HIS A 113 -15.86 3.20 -15.96
C HIS A 113 -14.47 2.94 -16.51
N PHE A 114 -13.63 3.98 -16.51
CA PHE A 114 -12.25 3.86 -16.97
C PHE A 114 -11.44 2.90 -16.11
N ALA A 115 -11.52 3.03 -14.78
CA ALA A 115 -10.83 2.12 -13.85
C ALA A 115 -11.26 0.66 -14.06
N LEU A 116 -12.57 0.38 -14.25
CA LEU A 116 -13.06 -0.96 -14.55
C LEU A 116 -12.49 -1.48 -15.89
N ARG A 117 -12.48 -0.65 -16.92
CA ARG A 117 -11.95 -1.05 -18.23
C ARG A 117 -10.45 -1.34 -18.16
N VAL A 118 -9.68 -0.48 -17.51
CA VAL A 118 -8.24 -0.69 -17.32
C VAL A 118 -7.96 -1.94 -16.48
N PHE A 119 -8.75 -2.18 -15.44
CA PHE A 119 -8.68 -3.42 -14.66
C PHE A 119 -8.88 -4.67 -15.51
N LEU A 120 -9.84 -4.66 -16.45
CA LEU A 120 -10.18 -5.82 -17.27
C LEU A 120 -9.27 -6.02 -18.48
N ASP A 121 -8.83 -4.93 -19.13
CA ASP A 121 -8.17 -4.95 -20.43
C ASP A 121 -6.66 -4.67 -20.36
N PHE A 122 -6.23 -3.93 -19.34
CA PHE A 122 -4.86 -3.46 -19.21
C PHE A 122 -4.34 -3.72 -17.79
N PRO A 123 -4.28 -5.01 -17.35
CA PRO A 123 -3.91 -5.35 -15.98
C PRO A 123 -2.54 -4.78 -15.58
N LEU A 124 -1.56 -4.76 -16.48
CA LEU A 124 -0.25 -4.17 -16.21
C LEU A 124 -0.33 -2.68 -15.83
N VAL A 125 -1.16 -1.90 -16.53
CA VAL A 125 -1.40 -0.47 -16.24
C VAL A 125 -2.09 -0.33 -14.89
N PHE A 126 -3.13 -1.13 -14.66
CA PHE A 126 -3.89 -1.11 -13.41
C PHE A 126 -3.02 -1.44 -12.19
N GLU A 127 -2.29 -2.54 -12.24
CA GLU A 127 -1.39 -2.98 -11.15
C GLU A 127 -0.31 -1.92 -10.88
N THR A 128 0.28 -1.35 -11.93
CA THR A 128 1.32 -0.32 -11.79
C THR A 128 0.77 0.97 -11.16
N ALA A 129 -0.43 1.41 -11.56
CA ALA A 129 -1.08 2.56 -10.94
C ALA A 129 -1.44 2.29 -9.47
N SER A 130 -1.93 1.09 -9.16
CA SER A 130 -2.20 0.65 -7.78
C SER A 130 -0.93 0.71 -6.93
N ASP A 131 0.20 0.25 -7.47
CA ASP A 131 1.50 0.27 -6.80
C ASP A 131 2.02 1.70 -6.56
N MET A 132 1.92 2.56 -7.57
CA MET A 132 2.31 3.97 -7.43
C MET A 132 1.47 4.71 -6.39
N LEU A 133 0.15 4.45 -6.35
CA LEU A 133 -0.72 4.99 -5.32
C LEU A 133 -0.33 4.47 -3.92
N ALA A 134 -0.02 3.18 -3.82
CA ALA A 134 0.42 2.57 -2.57
C ALA A 134 1.73 3.17 -2.05
N MET A 135 2.71 3.42 -2.93
CA MET A 135 3.95 4.11 -2.58
C MET A 135 3.69 5.53 -2.08
N ALA A 136 2.90 6.30 -2.83
CA ALA A 136 2.59 7.69 -2.48
C ALA A 136 1.80 7.82 -1.15
N ALA A 137 0.97 6.83 -0.82
CA ALA A 137 0.16 6.84 0.41
C ALA A 137 0.97 6.59 1.69
N ARG A 138 2.23 6.15 1.60
CA ARG A 138 3.06 5.82 2.78
C ARG A 138 3.95 6.99 3.16
N SER A 139 3.57 7.68 4.24
CA SER A 139 4.32 8.80 4.81
C SER A 139 5.29 8.42 5.94
N SER A 140 5.29 7.18 6.40
CA SER A 140 6.19 6.70 7.46
C SER A 140 6.70 5.30 7.15
N LEU A 141 8.03 5.17 7.12
CA LEU A 141 8.75 3.94 6.82
C LEU A 141 9.69 3.64 8.00
N ALA A 142 9.80 2.37 8.38
CA ALA A 142 10.86 1.93 9.27
C ALA A 142 12.14 1.79 8.46
N GLU A 143 13.24 2.39 8.91
CA GLU A 143 14.52 2.31 8.20
C GLU A 143 15.49 1.37 8.90
N TYR A 144 16.29 0.70 8.09
CA TYR A 144 17.35 -0.22 8.48
C TYR A 144 18.63 0.18 7.75
N ALA A 145 19.66 0.51 8.51
CA ALA A 145 21.01 0.72 8.03
C ALA A 145 21.70 -0.63 7.81
N GLY A 146 22.27 -0.79 6.62
CA GLY A 146 23.13 -1.91 6.30
C GLY A 146 24.49 -1.79 6.99
N VAL A 147 25.20 -2.91 7.11
CA VAL A 147 26.59 -2.93 7.61
C VAL A 147 27.59 -2.23 6.69
N GLU A 148 27.20 -1.97 5.43
CA GLU A 148 28.05 -1.37 4.40
C GLU A 148 27.21 -0.54 3.42
N GLU A 149 27.79 0.54 2.88
CA GLU A 149 27.22 1.34 1.79
C GLU A 149 27.72 0.87 0.41
N GLY A 150 26.99 1.15 -0.65
CA GLY A 150 27.38 0.81 -2.03
C GLY A 150 27.17 -0.65 -2.44
N VAL A 151 26.35 -1.40 -1.71
CA VAL A 151 26.01 -2.79 -2.06
C VAL A 151 24.80 -2.81 -2.99
N GLU A 152 25.02 -3.17 -4.25
CA GLU A 152 23.94 -3.26 -5.23
C GLU A 152 23.04 -4.47 -5.00
N ALA A 153 21.73 -4.30 -5.22
CA ALA A 153 20.77 -5.39 -5.18
C ALA A 153 20.75 -6.18 -6.50
N GLU A 154 20.78 -7.50 -6.41
CA GLU A 154 20.66 -8.37 -7.57
C GLU A 154 19.19 -8.55 -7.96
N LEU A 155 18.80 -7.97 -9.11
CA LEU A 155 17.41 -7.95 -9.61
C LEU A 155 17.18 -8.92 -10.79
N THR A 156 17.67 -10.15 -10.68
CA THR A 156 17.38 -11.22 -11.64
C THR A 156 15.97 -11.78 -11.41
N GLU A 157 15.41 -12.47 -12.41
CA GLU A 157 14.07 -13.08 -12.24
C GLU A 157 14.08 -14.18 -11.17
N GLU A 158 15.22 -14.86 -11.00
CA GLU A 158 15.45 -15.84 -9.95
C GLU A 158 15.39 -15.21 -8.56
N THR A 159 16.10 -14.10 -8.31
CA THR A 159 16.08 -13.43 -7.00
C THR A 159 14.72 -12.82 -6.70
N LYS A 160 14.06 -12.21 -7.69
CA LYS A 160 12.69 -11.69 -7.56
C LYS A 160 11.70 -12.77 -7.16
N THR A 161 11.72 -13.90 -7.87
CA THR A 161 10.84 -15.05 -7.58
C THR A 161 11.11 -15.63 -6.19
N ALA A 162 12.38 -15.75 -5.80
CA ALA A 162 12.77 -16.23 -4.48
C ALA A 162 12.28 -15.29 -3.37
N PHE A 163 12.42 -13.98 -3.55
CA PHE A 163 11.91 -12.98 -2.61
C PHE A 163 10.39 -13.02 -2.51
N GLU A 164 9.68 -13.04 -3.63
CA GLU A 164 8.20 -13.11 -3.65
C GLU A 164 7.68 -14.36 -2.93
N THR A 165 8.32 -15.51 -3.17
CA THR A 165 7.98 -16.78 -2.49
C THR A 165 8.24 -16.70 -0.98
N ALA A 166 9.34 -16.09 -0.56
CA ALA A 166 9.67 -15.93 0.85
C ALA A 166 8.74 -14.91 1.55
N ALA A 167 8.45 -13.79 0.90
CA ALA A 167 7.50 -12.80 1.39
C ALA A 167 6.10 -13.38 1.53
N ALA A 168 5.64 -14.19 0.57
CA ALA A 168 4.35 -14.87 0.62
C ALA A 168 4.19 -15.72 1.90
N LYS A 169 5.24 -16.45 2.29
CA LYS A 169 5.24 -17.27 3.52
C LYS A 169 5.10 -16.41 4.78
N ILE A 170 5.74 -15.24 4.84
CA ILE A 170 5.62 -14.33 5.98
C ILE A 170 4.16 -13.88 6.14
N PHE A 171 3.52 -13.47 5.05
CA PHE A 171 2.12 -13.02 5.11
C PHE A 171 1.15 -14.17 5.35
N GLU A 172 1.40 -15.35 4.78
CA GLU A 172 0.59 -16.54 5.03
C GLU A 172 0.57 -16.93 6.52
N MET A 173 1.73 -16.90 7.19
CA MET A 173 1.84 -17.16 8.64
C MET A 173 1.03 -16.18 9.49
N ASP A 174 0.83 -14.96 9.01
CA ASP A 174 -0.01 -13.94 9.67
C ASP A 174 -1.50 -14.07 9.31
N HIS A 175 -1.91 -15.21 8.73
CA HIS A 175 -3.28 -15.45 8.27
C HIS A 175 -3.78 -14.39 7.29
N ARG A 176 -2.89 -13.79 6.49
CA ARG A 176 -3.20 -12.78 5.47
C ARG A 176 -3.54 -13.37 4.11
N GLY A 177 -3.57 -14.70 4.00
CA GLY A 177 -3.84 -15.44 2.76
C GLY A 177 -2.55 -15.77 2.00
N CYS A 178 -2.66 -16.58 0.95
CA CYS A 178 -1.53 -17.02 0.13
C CYS A 178 -1.26 -16.10 -1.07
N TYR A 179 -2.10 -15.10 -1.31
CA TYR A 179 -1.89 -14.13 -2.39
C TYR A 179 -0.76 -13.16 -2.01
N CYS A 180 0.28 -13.15 -2.84
CA CYS A 180 1.42 -12.24 -2.78
C CYS A 180 1.81 -11.90 -4.22
N ARG A 181 1.95 -10.62 -4.55
CA ARG A 181 2.52 -10.13 -5.81
C ARG A 181 3.53 -9.05 -5.47
N VAL A 182 4.70 -9.06 -6.13
CA VAL A 182 5.69 -7.98 -5.97
C VAL A 182 5.82 -7.18 -7.25
N GLY A 183 5.53 -5.88 -7.19
CA GLY A 183 5.88 -4.90 -8.21
C GLY A 183 7.29 -4.36 -7.98
N TRP A 184 8.08 -4.25 -9.04
CA TRP A 184 9.49 -3.84 -8.98
C TRP A 184 9.69 -2.54 -9.77
N TYR A 185 10.30 -1.56 -9.12
CA TYR A 185 10.48 -0.22 -9.67
C TYR A 185 11.90 0.27 -9.38
N ALA A 186 12.74 0.36 -10.41
CA ALA A 186 14.02 1.03 -10.29
C ALA A 186 13.81 2.54 -10.51
N ASP A 187 14.23 3.36 -9.56
CA ASP A 187 14.22 4.82 -9.68
C ASP A 187 15.59 5.37 -9.26
N ALA A 188 16.34 5.91 -10.21
CA ALA A 188 17.71 6.37 -10.03
C ALA A 188 18.61 5.33 -9.30
N ASP A 189 18.99 5.61 -8.05
CA ASP A 189 19.82 4.79 -7.18
C ASP A 189 19.02 3.96 -6.14
N GLU A 190 17.68 4.01 -6.22
CA GLU A 190 16.78 3.26 -5.35
C GLU A 190 16.07 2.11 -6.09
N VAL A 191 16.00 0.96 -5.41
CA VAL A 191 15.11 -0.14 -5.77
C VAL A 191 13.86 -0.04 -4.90
N ASN A 192 12.74 0.31 -5.53
CA ASN A 192 11.44 0.37 -4.90
C ASN A 192 10.63 -0.88 -5.22
N LEU A 193 9.94 -1.42 -4.22
CA LEU A 193 9.10 -2.60 -4.36
C LEU A 193 7.75 -2.36 -3.69
N VAL A 194 6.69 -2.86 -4.32
CA VAL A 194 5.37 -2.90 -3.73
C VAL A 194 4.91 -4.33 -3.62
N ILE A 195 4.73 -4.81 -2.39
CA ILE A 195 4.21 -6.14 -2.11
C ILE A 195 2.71 -6.02 -1.88
N THR A 196 1.93 -6.54 -2.82
CA THR A 196 0.48 -6.70 -2.65
C THR A 196 0.23 -8.04 -1.98
N HIS A 197 -0.40 -8.03 -0.81
CA HIS A 197 -0.75 -9.22 -0.04
C HIS A 197 -2.20 -9.13 0.43
N GLY A 198 -2.82 -10.24 0.83
CA GLY A 198 -4.15 -10.15 1.44
C GLY A 198 -4.12 -9.46 2.82
N SER A 199 -5.24 -8.90 3.24
CA SER A 199 -5.43 -8.36 4.59
C SER A 199 -5.74 -9.49 5.57
N LEU A 200 -5.84 -9.19 6.87
CA LEU A 200 -6.60 -10.07 7.78
C LEU A 200 -8.07 -10.12 7.34
N VAL A 201 -8.77 -11.22 7.65
CA VAL A 201 -10.23 -11.27 7.45
C VAL A 201 -10.85 -10.20 8.34
N ARG A 202 -11.52 -9.23 7.71
CA ARG A 202 -12.24 -8.17 8.42
C ARG A 202 -13.69 -8.58 8.54
N THR A 203 -14.14 -8.63 9.79
CA THR A 203 -15.52 -8.94 10.17
C THR A 203 -16.18 -7.63 10.58
N THR A 204 -17.01 -7.06 9.70
CA THR A 204 -17.66 -5.76 9.96
C THR A 204 -19.12 -5.99 10.31
N PRO A 205 -19.57 -5.60 11.53
CA PRO A 205 -20.99 -5.61 11.84
C PRO A 205 -21.69 -4.47 11.08
N ILE A 206 -22.73 -4.81 10.34
CA ILE A 206 -23.61 -3.86 9.67
C ILE A 206 -25.01 -3.98 10.26
N VAL A 207 -25.69 -2.86 10.43
CA VAL A 207 -27.12 -2.86 10.78
C VAL A 207 -27.90 -2.74 9.49
N ASP A 208 -28.52 -3.83 9.06
CA ASP A 208 -29.38 -3.88 7.88
C ASP A 208 -30.78 -4.33 8.27
N ALA A 209 -31.79 -3.59 7.78
CA ALA A 209 -33.21 -3.82 8.08
C ALA A 209 -33.55 -4.03 9.58
N GLY A 210 -32.82 -3.38 10.49
CA GLY A 210 -33.06 -3.47 11.94
C GLY A 210 -32.44 -4.69 12.64
N ALA A 211 -31.60 -5.48 11.94
CA ALA A 211 -30.82 -6.57 12.52
C ALA A 211 -29.31 -6.30 12.38
N GLU A 212 -28.55 -6.62 13.42
CA GLU A 212 -27.09 -6.66 13.35
C GLU A 212 -26.65 -7.90 12.55
N ARG A 213 -25.85 -7.69 11.52
CA ARG A 213 -25.32 -8.72 10.62
C ARG A 213 -23.84 -8.53 10.45
N VAL A 214 -23.16 -9.54 9.91
CA VAL A 214 -21.71 -9.58 9.83
C VAL A 214 -21.28 -9.92 8.41
N ILE A 215 -20.51 -9.03 7.79
CA ILE A 215 -19.82 -9.29 6.52
C ILE A 215 -18.35 -9.59 6.83
N SER A 216 -17.83 -10.68 6.28
CA SER A 216 -16.41 -11.02 6.35
C SER A 216 -15.79 -10.94 4.95
N PHE A 217 -14.70 -10.18 4.81
CA PHE A 217 -13.95 -10.12 3.55
C PHE A 217 -12.45 -9.93 3.79
N ARG A 218 -11.67 -10.25 2.76
CA ARG A 218 -10.21 -10.07 2.73
C ARG A 218 -9.85 -9.08 1.63
N ALA A 219 -9.48 -7.86 2.01
CA ALA A 219 -9.02 -6.85 1.06
C ALA A 219 -7.58 -7.16 0.62
N ALA A 220 -7.14 -6.59 -0.50
CA ALA A 220 -5.72 -6.44 -0.76
C ALA A 220 -5.15 -5.31 0.13
N GLU A 221 -3.93 -5.52 0.63
CA GLU A 221 -3.12 -4.52 1.32
C GLU A 221 -1.75 -4.43 0.63
N HIS A 222 -1.09 -3.29 0.78
CA HIS A 222 0.21 -3.03 0.18
C HIS A 222 1.27 -2.77 1.24
N ALA A 223 2.38 -3.48 1.15
CA ALA A 223 3.65 -3.14 1.79
C ALA A 223 4.59 -2.52 0.76
N VAL A 224 5.41 -1.56 1.20
CA VAL A 224 6.32 -0.82 0.34
C VAL A 224 7.73 -0.95 0.89
N LEU A 225 8.69 -1.26 0.03
CA LEU A 225 10.11 -1.28 0.35
C LEU A 225 10.84 -0.31 -0.58
N SER A 226 11.84 0.38 -0.05
CA SER A 226 12.75 1.25 -0.81
C SER A 226 14.17 0.97 -0.32
N TYR A 227 15.04 0.52 -1.22
CA TYR A 227 16.45 0.25 -0.91
C TYR A 227 17.36 1.18 -1.71
N SER A 228 18.20 1.94 -1.03
CA SER A 228 19.28 2.71 -1.65
C SER A 228 20.60 1.99 -1.44
N ALA A 229 21.23 1.57 -2.53
CA ALA A 229 22.56 0.97 -2.51
C ALA A 229 23.58 2.00 -2.01
N LEU A 230 23.52 3.23 -2.52
CA LEU A 230 24.41 4.33 -2.15
C LEU A 230 24.44 4.57 -0.64
N ALA A 231 23.27 4.61 -0.01
CA ALA A 231 23.14 4.84 1.42
C ALA A 231 23.24 3.56 2.26
N GLY A 232 23.24 2.38 1.63
CA GLY A 232 23.09 1.09 2.32
C GLY A 232 21.81 1.01 3.14
N ARG A 233 20.75 1.74 2.78
CA ARG A 233 19.54 1.90 3.61
C ARG A 233 18.33 1.20 3.01
N LEU A 234 17.61 0.44 3.83
CA LEU A 234 16.32 -0.17 3.49
C LEU A 234 15.19 0.48 4.30
N LYS A 235 14.18 1.00 3.62
CA LYS A 235 12.96 1.56 4.20
C LYS A 235 11.81 0.58 3.98
N ILE A 236 10.99 0.32 5.02
CA ILE A 236 9.88 -0.63 4.98
C ILE A 236 8.60 0.01 5.55
N GLY A 237 7.54 0.01 4.75
CA GLY A 237 6.20 0.51 5.10
C GLY A 237 5.11 -0.54 4.87
N GLY A 238 3.98 -0.40 5.57
CA GLY A 238 2.81 -1.27 5.39
C GLY A 238 2.93 -2.70 5.95
N VAL A 239 4.10 -3.09 6.47
CA VAL A 239 4.32 -4.36 7.17
C VAL A 239 4.07 -4.19 8.68
N PRO A 240 3.40 -5.15 9.36
CA PRO A 240 3.29 -5.16 10.83
C PRO A 240 4.65 -5.06 11.51
N MET A 241 4.75 -4.28 12.59
CA MET A 241 6.03 -4.00 13.27
C MET A 241 6.83 -5.27 13.59
N ALA A 242 6.14 -6.32 14.06
CA ALA A 242 6.76 -7.60 14.42
C ALA A 242 7.42 -8.35 13.24
N ARG A 243 7.04 -8.04 11.99
CA ARG A 243 7.52 -8.72 10.78
C ARG A 243 8.53 -7.92 9.98
N ARG A 244 8.73 -6.64 10.29
CA ARG A 244 9.61 -5.75 9.49
C ARG A 244 11.05 -6.26 9.43
N ALA A 245 11.59 -6.72 10.55
CA ALA A 245 12.95 -7.29 10.60
C ALA A 245 13.06 -8.60 9.78
N GLU A 246 12.01 -9.41 9.77
CA GLU A 246 11.95 -10.64 8.97
C GLU A 246 11.91 -10.34 7.48
N VAL A 247 11.11 -9.35 7.06
CA VAL A 247 11.07 -8.86 5.68
C VAL A 247 12.42 -8.26 5.27
N ALA A 248 13.06 -7.46 6.13
CA ALA A 248 14.40 -6.93 5.90
C ALA A 248 15.43 -8.06 5.70
N LYS A 249 15.37 -9.10 6.53
CA LYS A 249 16.23 -10.28 6.43
C LYS A 249 16.00 -11.06 5.13
N VAL A 250 14.74 -11.25 4.72
CA VAL A 250 14.42 -11.90 3.45
C VAL A 250 14.98 -11.09 2.28
N PHE A 251 14.82 -9.76 2.29
CA PHE A 251 15.43 -8.88 1.29
C PHE A 251 16.95 -9.05 1.25
N ALA A 252 17.61 -8.95 2.40
CA ALA A 252 19.06 -9.08 2.48
C ALA A 252 19.58 -10.46 2.02
N THR A 253 18.85 -11.53 2.37
CA THR A 253 19.20 -12.90 1.99
C THR A 253 19.07 -13.13 0.48
N THR A 254 18.02 -12.59 -0.13
CA THR A 254 17.68 -12.89 -1.54
C THR A 254 18.29 -11.90 -2.52
N MET A 255 18.21 -10.60 -2.21
CA MET A 255 18.66 -9.51 -3.10
C MET A 255 20.12 -9.16 -2.90
N LEU A 256 20.61 -9.21 -1.66
CA LEU A 256 21.99 -8.83 -1.33
C LEU A 256 22.90 -10.05 -1.11
N GLN A 257 22.34 -11.27 -1.06
CA GLN A 257 23.03 -12.51 -0.70
C GLN A 257 23.79 -12.41 0.65
N ARG A 258 23.28 -11.56 1.56
CA ARG A 258 23.89 -11.19 2.84
C ARG A 258 22.82 -11.19 3.94
N PRO A 259 22.46 -12.34 4.53
CA PRO A 259 21.31 -12.46 5.45
C PRO A 259 21.39 -11.57 6.69
N GLU A 260 22.60 -11.22 7.13
CA GLU A 260 22.84 -10.41 8.34
C GLU A 260 23.10 -8.93 8.03
N PHE A 261 22.86 -8.48 6.79
CA PHE A 261 23.20 -7.12 6.35
C PHE A 261 22.49 -6.03 7.16
N PHE A 262 21.26 -6.27 7.61
CA PHE A 262 20.47 -5.35 8.45
C PHE A 262 20.31 -5.84 9.90
N ALA A 263 21.14 -6.79 10.34
CA ALA A 263 20.96 -7.47 11.63
C ALA A 263 21.73 -6.82 12.80
N ALA A 264 22.48 -5.75 12.55
CA ALA A 264 23.20 -5.03 13.61
C ALA A 264 22.21 -4.49 14.65
N GLU A 265 22.58 -4.57 15.95
CA GLU A 265 21.71 -4.09 17.05
C GLU A 265 21.37 -2.59 16.91
N ASP A 266 22.26 -1.84 16.25
CA ASP A 266 22.13 -0.42 15.95
C ASP A 266 21.68 -0.12 14.52
N ALA A 267 21.23 -1.12 13.75
CA ALA A 267 20.73 -0.92 12.38
C ALA A 267 19.55 0.06 12.30
N GLN A 268 18.82 0.27 13.40
CA GLN A 268 17.74 1.27 13.50
C GLN A 268 18.17 2.57 14.19
N ASN A 269 19.40 2.65 14.70
CA ASN A 269 19.98 3.85 15.31
C ASN A 269 20.62 4.71 14.23
N LEU A 270 19.81 5.19 13.30
CA LEU A 270 20.25 5.92 12.09
C LEU A 270 21.02 7.21 12.40
N TYR A 271 20.71 7.81 13.55
CA TYR A 271 21.32 9.05 14.01
C TYR A 271 21.91 8.83 15.40
N THR A 272 23.13 9.32 15.58
CA THR A 272 23.76 9.37 16.90
C THR A 272 23.62 10.78 17.47
N LEU A 273 23.51 10.88 18.79
CA LEU A 273 23.60 12.18 19.47
C LEU A 273 25.04 12.68 19.59
N ALA A 274 26.03 11.95 19.05
CA ALA A 274 27.45 12.30 19.17
C ALA A 274 27.79 13.74 18.74
N PRO A 275 27.18 14.33 17.68
CA PRO A 275 27.38 15.74 17.37
C PRO A 275 26.86 16.69 18.47
N ILE A 276 25.72 16.37 19.07
CA ILE A 276 25.13 17.13 20.19
C ILE A 276 26.00 16.96 21.43
N GLU A 277 26.44 15.74 21.74
CA GLU A 277 27.32 15.45 22.87
C GLU A 277 28.67 16.18 22.75
N ARG A 278 29.19 16.32 21.53
CA ARG A 278 30.46 17.03 21.27
C ARG A 278 30.34 18.55 21.42
N VAL A 279 29.23 19.14 20.98
CA VAL A 279 29.03 20.60 20.98
C VAL A 279 28.39 21.09 22.29
N GLY A 280 27.58 20.26 22.94
CA GLY A 280 26.85 20.60 24.16
C GLY A 280 25.73 21.63 23.92
N CYS A 281 25.51 22.52 24.89
CA CYS A 281 24.39 23.47 24.92
C CYS A 281 24.34 24.48 23.75
N GLY A 282 25.35 24.52 22.87
CA GLY A 282 25.40 25.38 21.69
C GLY A 282 25.10 24.66 20.36
N PHE A 283 24.66 23.40 20.41
CA PHE A 283 24.35 22.65 19.18
C PHE A 283 23.20 23.30 18.41
N THR A 284 23.41 23.50 17.12
CA THR A 284 22.40 23.99 16.17
C THR A 284 22.31 23.02 15.00
N PHE A 285 21.08 22.67 14.61
CA PHE A 285 20.86 21.73 13.51
C PHE A 285 21.02 22.46 12.18
N ASN A 286 22.07 22.15 11.42
CA ASN A 286 22.29 22.73 10.10
C ASN A 286 21.75 21.78 9.03
N HIS A 287 20.70 22.21 8.32
CA HIS A 287 20.07 21.48 7.21
C HIS A 287 20.43 22.07 5.83
N ALA A 288 21.38 23.01 5.76
CA ALA A 288 21.75 23.70 4.51
C ALA A 288 22.30 22.79 3.40
N PHE A 289 22.59 21.52 3.72
CA PHE A 289 22.98 20.51 2.74
C PHE A 289 21.80 19.99 1.90
N ASP A 290 20.55 20.19 2.34
CA ASP A 290 19.35 19.76 1.63
C ASP A 290 18.35 20.93 1.49
N PRO A 291 18.19 21.50 0.27
CA PRO A 291 17.28 22.62 0.03
C PRO A 291 15.79 22.24 0.10
N GLY A 292 15.46 20.95 0.15
CA GLY A 292 14.10 20.44 0.34
C GLY A 292 13.64 20.48 1.80
N ILE A 293 14.58 20.51 2.76
CA ILE A 293 14.28 20.68 4.17
C ILE A 293 13.98 22.15 4.42
N ARG A 294 12.70 22.46 4.70
CA ARG A 294 12.26 23.83 4.98
C ARG A 294 12.58 24.29 6.39
N GLU A 295 12.46 23.38 7.35
CA GLU A 295 12.66 23.64 8.78
C GLU A 295 12.94 22.32 9.51
N VAL A 296 13.73 22.37 10.58
CA VAL A 296 13.93 21.26 11.52
C VAL A 296 13.52 21.74 12.91
N GLN A 297 12.50 21.10 13.48
CA GLN A 297 11.98 21.45 14.81
C GLN A 297 12.23 20.31 15.80
N ILE A 298 12.71 20.64 16.99
CA ILE A 298 12.80 19.70 18.10
C ILE A 298 11.51 19.82 18.93
N VAL A 299 10.57 18.90 18.75
CA VAL A 299 9.25 18.94 19.43
C VAL A 299 9.28 18.31 20.83
N ALA A 300 10.26 17.46 21.10
CA ALA A 300 10.44 16.77 22.37
C ALA A 300 11.92 16.48 22.62
N ALA A 301 12.36 16.62 23.86
CA ALA A 301 13.67 16.18 24.32
C ALA A 301 13.53 15.49 25.68
N GLN A 302 14.24 14.37 25.86
CA GLN A 302 14.32 13.68 27.14
C GLN A 302 15.77 13.37 27.47
N ALA A 303 16.17 13.68 28.70
CA ALA A 303 17.48 13.35 29.25
C ALA A 303 17.30 12.44 30.47
N ASP A 304 17.93 11.27 30.42
CA ASP A 304 17.88 10.27 31.49
C ASP A 304 19.21 10.25 32.25
N LEU A 305 19.16 10.53 33.55
CA LEU A 305 20.25 10.29 34.47
C LEU A 305 20.30 8.78 34.75
N MET A 306 21.31 8.11 34.22
CA MET A 306 21.55 6.69 34.47
C MET A 306 22.32 6.48 35.77
N GLY A 307 22.01 5.40 36.46
CA GLY A 307 22.76 4.88 37.59
C GLY A 307 22.79 3.36 37.56
N VAL A 308 23.35 2.77 38.60
CA VAL A 308 23.47 1.30 38.69
C VAL A 308 22.53 0.81 39.77
N ASN A 309 21.76 -0.23 39.47
CA ASN A 309 20.95 -0.91 40.47
C ASN A 309 21.88 -1.61 41.49
N PRO A 310 21.86 -1.23 42.79
CA PRO A 310 22.79 -1.77 43.76
C PRO A 310 22.65 -3.28 44.01
N ARG A 311 21.50 -3.87 43.66
CA ARG A 311 21.22 -5.30 43.86
C ARG A 311 21.53 -6.17 42.65
N THR A 312 21.34 -5.64 41.45
CA THR A 312 21.47 -6.42 40.21
C THR A 312 22.67 -6.03 39.37
N GLY A 313 23.35 -4.92 39.70
CA GLY A 313 24.46 -4.37 38.93
C GLY A 313 24.05 -3.82 37.55
N GLN A 314 22.77 -3.86 37.21
CA GLN A 314 22.28 -3.44 35.89
C GLN A 314 22.07 -1.92 35.83
N PRO A 315 22.26 -1.30 34.66
CA PRO A 315 21.91 0.10 34.44
C PRO A 315 20.43 0.32 34.76
N ARG A 316 20.11 1.38 35.50
CA ARG A 316 18.74 1.84 35.71
C ARG A 316 18.66 3.35 35.51
N VAL A 317 17.54 3.83 35.00
CA VAL A 317 17.23 5.26 35.00
C VAL A 317 16.97 5.71 36.45
N LEU A 318 17.76 6.65 36.94
CA LEU A 318 17.57 7.28 38.25
C LEU A 318 16.57 8.43 38.19
N ARG A 319 16.63 9.20 37.11
CA ARG A 319 15.80 10.39 36.91
C ARG A 319 15.68 10.67 35.43
N SER A 320 14.47 10.98 34.97
CA SER A 320 14.23 11.49 33.63
C SER A 320 13.81 12.94 33.72
N VAL A 321 14.35 13.78 32.84
CA VAL A 321 13.85 15.13 32.58
C VAL A 321 13.37 15.15 31.14
N SER A 322 12.08 15.32 30.95
CA SER A 322 11.47 15.49 29.63
C SER A 322 10.98 16.93 29.49
N SER A 323 11.21 17.48 28.31
CA SER A 323 10.60 18.72 27.86
C SER A 323 9.86 18.42 26.57
N ARG A 324 8.61 18.86 26.50
CA ARG A 324 7.72 18.76 25.34
C ARG A 324 7.00 20.08 25.25
N ASP A 325 6.92 20.64 24.05
CA ASP A 325 5.96 21.71 23.84
C ASP A 325 4.55 21.13 23.67
N GLY A 326 3.55 21.80 24.26
CA GLY A 326 2.16 21.36 24.26
C GLY A 326 1.33 21.83 23.07
N PHE A 327 1.92 22.63 22.17
CA PHE A 327 1.22 23.32 21.09
C PHE A 327 1.87 23.17 19.70
N ASP A 328 2.68 22.14 19.47
CA ASP A 328 3.42 21.93 18.19
C ASP A 328 4.36 23.10 17.82
N SER A 329 4.95 23.78 18.80
CA SER A 329 6.07 24.72 18.58
C SER A 329 7.40 24.07 18.97
N ALA A 330 8.50 24.52 18.34
CA ALA A 330 9.83 23.97 18.61
C ALA A 330 10.33 24.34 20.02
N LEU A 331 11.01 23.39 20.71
CA LEU A 331 11.70 23.63 21.98
C LEU A 331 12.87 24.61 21.87
N ALA A 332 13.37 24.82 20.64
CA ALA A 332 14.31 25.86 20.25
C ALA A 332 14.20 26.06 18.73
N GLY A 333 14.18 27.32 18.30
CA GLY A 333 14.35 27.76 16.91
C GLY A 333 15.65 28.54 16.78
#